data_AF-A0A3A8YJZ0-F1
#
_entry.id   AF-A0A3A8YJZ0-F1
#
_cell.length_a   1.000
_cell.length_b   1.000
_cell.length_c   1.000
_cell.angle_alpha   90.00
_cell.angle_beta   90.00
_cell.angle_gamma   90.00
#
_symmetry.space_group_name_H-M   'P 1'
#
loop_
_entity.id
_entity.type
_entity.pdbx_description
1 polymer ?
#
loop_
_entity_poly.entity_id
_entity_poly.type
_entity_poly.pdbx_seq_one_letter_code
_entity_poly.pdbx_strand_id
1 'polypeptide(L)'
;MNTFETFSNGKLITPAATKDFINIPWREHPNFTGVELKHILTSEETNGAYSYHLVRIAPNCSIGEHIHETQLETHEVIAGNGTCINEGTAIAYESGVISVFPAGILHEVNAGEDGLYLFAKFMPALC
;
A
#
# COMPACT_ATOMS: atom_id res chain seq x y z
N MET A 1 -6.82 -2.13 -19.32
CA MET A 1 -6.27 -1.44 -18.15
C MET A 1 -6.51 -2.35 -16.96
N ASN A 2 -5.49 -2.72 -16.20
CA ASN A 2 -5.70 -3.51 -14.97
C ASN A 2 -6.25 -2.59 -13.86
N THR A 3 -6.66 -3.17 -12.73
CA THR A 3 -7.24 -2.41 -11.63
C THR A 3 -6.24 -1.39 -11.06
N PHE A 4 -4.96 -1.75 -10.93
CA PHE A 4 -3.93 -0.80 -10.51
C PHE A 4 -3.84 0.44 -11.39
N GLU A 5 -3.76 0.29 -12.72
CA GLU A 5 -3.70 1.43 -13.63
C GLU A 5 -4.96 2.29 -13.52
N THR A 6 -6.13 1.67 -13.36
CA THR A 6 -7.41 2.36 -13.12
C THR A 6 -7.36 3.23 -11.88
N PHE A 7 -6.81 2.72 -10.78
CA PHE A 7 -6.58 3.50 -9.56
C PHE A 7 -5.47 4.55 -9.76
N SER A 8 -4.32 4.22 -10.33
CA SER A 8 -3.17 5.13 -10.50
C SER A 8 -3.51 6.41 -11.28
N ASN A 9 -4.47 6.32 -12.21
CA ASN A 9 -5.02 7.41 -13.01
C ASN A 9 -6.40 7.90 -12.51
N GLY A 10 -6.84 7.38 -11.37
CA GLY A 10 -8.11 7.71 -10.75
C GLY A 10 -8.07 9.03 -9.99
N LYS A 11 -9.01 9.20 -9.08
CA LYS A 11 -9.19 10.43 -8.31
C LYS A 11 -9.85 10.16 -6.98
N LEU A 12 -9.50 10.95 -5.98
CA LEU A 12 -10.24 11.09 -4.74
C LEU A 12 -11.22 12.23 -4.93
N ILE A 13 -12.50 11.99 -4.66
CA ILE A 13 -13.55 12.99 -4.72
C ILE A 13 -14.23 13.04 -3.36
N THR A 14 -14.28 14.24 -2.78
CA THR A 14 -15.11 14.56 -1.62
C THR A 14 -16.04 15.72 -1.99
N PRO A 15 -17.05 16.04 -1.17
CA PRO A 15 -17.86 17.24 -1.40
C PRO A 15 -17.04 18.54 -1.43
N ALA A 16 -15.85 18.56 -0.81
CA ALA A 16 -15.00 19.73 -0.70
C ALA A 16 -13.92 19.83 -1.78
N ALA A 17 -13.47 18.70 -2.35
CA ALA A 17 -12.31 18.69 -3.24
C ALA A 17 -12.29 17.50 -4.21
N THR A 18 -11.58 17.68 -5.32
CA THR A 18 -11.15 16.59 -6.21
C THR A 18 -9.63 16.58 -6.28
N LYS A 19 -9.02 15.40 -6.12
CA LYS A 19 -7.59 15.17 -6.19
C LYS A 19 -7.33 14.08 -7.21
N ASP A 20 -6.86 14.44 -8.40
CA ASP A 20 -6.51 13.49 -9.45
C ASP A 20 -5.18 12.80 -9.12
N PHE A 21 -5.19 11.47 -9.10
CA PHE A 21 -4.02 10.70 -8.69
C PHE A 21 -2.87 10.80 -9.69
N ILE A 22 -3.16 11.10 -10.95
CA ILE A 22 -2.14 11.36 -11.98
C ILE A 22 -1.20 12.52 -11.62
N ASN A 23 -1.68 13.48 -10.81
CA ASN A 23 -0.90 14.66 -10.40
C ASN A 23 -0.09 14.41 -9.12
N ILE A 24 -0.25 13.25 -8.47
CA ILE A 24 0.51 12.89 -7.28
C ILE A 24 1.77 12.13 -7.72
N PRO A 25 2.98 12.59 -7.36
CA PRO A 25 4.21 11.91 -7.74
C PRO A 25 4.37 10.60 -7.00
N TRP A 26 5.01 9.63 -7.66
CA TRP A 26 5.58 8.47 -6.98
C TRP A 26 6.83 8.89 -6.20
N ARG A 27 7.00 8.33 -5.00
CA ARG A 27 8.14 8.54 -4.11
C ARG A 27 8.75 7.19 -3.79
N GLU A 28 10.06 7.06 -3.95
CA GLU A 28 10.78 5.86 -3.50
C GLU A 28 10.67 5.71 -1.99
N HIS A 29 10.46 4.48 -1.53
CA HIS A 29 10.47 4.17 -0.11
C HIS A 29 11.90 4.31 0.41
N PRO A 30 12.14 5.04 1.52
CA PRO A 30 13.48 5.34 2.00
C PRO A 30 14.27 4.10 2.42
N ASN A 31 13.58 3.02 2.80
CA ASN A 31 14.19 1.81 3.38
C ASN A 31 14.07 0.56 2.51
N PHE A 32 13.24 0.58 1.46
CA PHE A 32 12.92 -0.62 0.68
C PHE A 32 13.14 -0.37 -0.81
N THR A 33 14.25 -0.89 -1.32
CA THR A 33 14.61 -0.77 -2.74
C THR A 33 13.53 -1.36 -3.63
N GLY A 34 13.19 -0.65 -4.70
CA GLY A 34 12.17 -1.09 -5.65
C GLY A 34 10.74 -0.91 -5.16
N VAL A 35 10.53 -0.25 -4.02
CA VAL A 35 9.21 0.11 -3.49
C VAL A 35 8.99 1.60 -3.71
N GLU A 36 7.83 1.95 -4.28
CA GLU A 36 7.41 3.33 -4.46
C GLU A 36 5.98 3.53 -4.00
N LEU A 37 5.71 4.71 -3.45
CA LEU A 37 4.42 5.09 -2.90
C LEU A 37 3.87 6.34 -3.57
N LYS A 38 2.55 6.36 -3.71
CA LYS A 38 1.77 7.55 -4.02
C LYS A 38 0.84 7.81 -2.83
N HIS A 39 1.13 8.88 -2.08
CA HIS A 39 0.35 9.26 -0.89
C HIS A 39 -0.98 9.89 -1.31
N ILE A 40 -2.05 9.09 -1.27
CA ILE A 40 -3.40 9.48 -1.72
C ILE A 40 -4.05 10.39 -0.68
N LEU A 41 -3.98 10.00 0.59
CA LEU A 41 -4.39 10.79 1.75
C LEU A 41 -3.28 10.77 2.79
N THR A 42 -2.88 11.94 3.25
CA THR A 42 -1.84 12.12 4.26
C THR A 42 -2.42 12.33 5.66
N SER A 43 -1.56 12.22 6.68
CA SER A 43 -1.90 12.56 8.06
C SER A 43 -2.42 14.00 8.21
N GLU A 44 -1.83 14.97 7.50
CA GLU A 44 -2.27 16.37 7.53
C GLU A 44 -3.72 16.52 7.02
N GLU A 45 -4.07 15.84 5.93
CA GLU A 45 -5.41 15.90 5.33
C GLU A 45 -6.49 15.26 6.22
N THR A 46 -6.11 14.36 7.13
CA THR A 46 -7.04 13.57 7.95
C THR A 46 -6.94 13.86 9.45
N ASN A 47 -6.17 14.88 9.85
CA ASN A 47 -5.86 15.18 11.25
C ASN A 47 -5.31 13.94 12.00
N GLY A 48 -4.46 13.16 11.33
CA GLY A 48 -3.83 11.96 11.87
C GLY A 48 -4.73 10.73 11.96
N ALA A 49 -6.00 10.82 11.54
CA ALA A 49 -6.94 9.72 11.71
C ALA A 49 -6.66 8.52 10.80
N TYR A 50 -6.22 8.75 9.55
CA TYR A 50 -5.89 7.68 8.60
C TYR A 50 -5.06 8.18 7.42
N SER A 51 -4.35 7.29 6.74
CA SER A 51 -3.64 7.62 5.50
C SER A 51 -3.80 6.51 4.48
N TYR A 52 -3.93 6.86 3.21
CA TYR A 52 -4.09 5.91 2.10
C TYR A 52 -2.94 6.07 1.10
N HIS A 53 -2.43 4.95 0.59
CA HIS A 53 -1.27 4.93 -0.30
C HIS A 53 -1.49 3.92 -1.41
N LEU A 54 -1.23 4.31 -2.66
CA LEU A 54 -0.95 3.30 -3.67
C LEU A 54 0.52 2.93 -3.55
N VAL A 55 0.80 1.63 -3.54
CA VAL A 55 2.15 1.08 -3.43
C VAL A 55 2.42 0.24 -4.67
N ARG A 56 3.60 0.41 -5.26
CA ARG A 56 4.12 -0.50 -6.29
C ARG A 56 5.45 -1.06 -5.83
N ILE A 57 5.58 -2.37 -5.93
CA ILE A 57 6.78 -3.12 -5.59
C ILE A 57 7.28 -3.75 -6.90
N ALA A 58 8.51 -3.40 -7.28
CA ALA A 58 9.14 -3.91 -8.49
C ALA A 58 9.28 -5.45 -8.45
N PRO A 59 9.39 -6.10 -9.61
CA PRO A 59 9.63 -7.54 -9.69
C PRO A 59 10.74 -8.02 -8.76
N ASN A 60 10.46 -9.10 -8.00
CA ASN A 60 11.39 -9.74 -7.08
C ASN A 60 11.97 -8.81 -5.98
N CYS A 61 11.33 -7.67 -5.73
CA CYS A 61 11.65 -6.79 -4.61
C CYS A 61 10.68 -7.05 -3.45
N SER A 62 11.04 -6.53 -2.27
CA SER A 62 10.29 -6.80 -1.04
C SER A 62 10.16 -5.55 -0.19
N ILE A 63 9.02 -5.46 0.50
CA ILE A 63 8.92 -4.73 1.76
C ILE A 63 9.32 -5.75 2.82
N GLY A 64 10.56 -5.64 3.29
CA GLY A 64 11.12 -6.58 4.27
C GLY A 64 10.33 -6.56 5.59
N GLU A 65 10.66 -7.49 6.48
CA GLU A 65 10.01 -7.63 7.78
C GLU A 65 9.99 -6.30 8.55
N HIS A 66 8.79 -5.87 8.94
CA HIS A 66 8.55 -4.63 9.66
C HIS A 66 7.29 -4.71 10.53
N ILE A 67 7.17 -3.74 11.43
CA ILE A 67 6.08 -3.64 12.40
C ILE A 67 5.58 -2.20 12.46
N HIS A 68 4.26 -2.06 12.54
CA HIS A 68 3.60 -0.80 12.85
C HIS A 68 3.08 -0.85 14.28
N GLU A 69 3.79 -0.23 15.21
CA GLU A 69 3.50 -0.31 16.66
C GLU A 69 2.12 0.24 17.04
N THR A 70 1.61 1.21 16.28
CA THR A 70 0.38 1.92 16.62
C THR A 70 -0.71 1.83 15.57
N GLN A 71 -0.37 1.51 14.33
CA GLN A 71 -1.29 1.54 13.20
C GLN A 71 -1.83 0.15 12.90
N LEU A 72 -3.15 0.05 12.72
CA LEU A 72 -3.71 -0.99 11.88
C LEU A 72 -3.34 -0.68 10.43
N GLU A 73 -2.93 -1.71 9.69
CA GLU A 73 -2.66 -1.63 8.26
C GLU A 73 -3.58 -2.57 7.46
N THR A 74 -3.91 -2.18 6.24
CA THR A 74 -4.57 -3.06 5.25
C THR A 74 -3.74 -3.13 3.98
N HIS A 75 -3.66 -4.32 3.37
CA HIS A 75 -3.20 -4.52 2.01
C HIS A 75 -4.37 -4.98 1.14
N GLU A 76 -4.80 -4.16 0.18
CA GLU A 76 -5.64 -4.63 -0.92
C GLU A 76 -4.80 -4.83 -2.17
N VAL A 77 -4.66 -6.07 -2.63
CA VAL A 77 -3.90 -6.39 -3.84
C VAL A 77 -4.72 -6.01 -5.06
N ILE A 78 -4.28 -4.99 -5.79
CA ILE A 78 -5.00 -4.41 -6.94
C ILE A 78 -4.35 -4.73 -8.29
N ALA A 79 -3.14 -5.29 -8.31
CA ALA A 79 -2.55 -5.96 -9.47
C ALA A 79 -1.30 -6.75 -9.04
N GLY A 80 -0.78 -7.58 -9.94
CA GLY A 80 0.45 -8.34 -9.73
C GLY A 80 0.27 -9.56 -8.85
N ASN A 81 1.38 -10.11 -8.38
CA ASN A 81 1.41 -11.28 -7.51
C ASN A 81 2.59 -11.24 -6.53
N GLY A 82 2.50 -12.05 -5.48
CA GLY A 82 3.57 -12.17 -4.49
C GLY A 82 3.17 -13.06 -3.31
N THR A 83 3.93 -12.95 -2.23
CA THR A 83 3.64 -13.60 -0.95
C THR A 83 3.74 -12.59 0.18
N CYS A 84 2.76 -12.58 1.06
CA CYS A 84 2.88 -11.90 2.36
C CYS A 84 3.13 -12.94 3.44
N ILE A 85 4.04 -12.62 4.37
CA ILE A 85 4.16 -13.37 5.62
C ILE A 85 3.49 -12.53 6.70
N ASN A 86 2.45 -13.08 7.32
CA ASN A 86 1.71 -12.45 8.39
C ASN A 86 1.67 -13.40 9.60
N GLU A 87 2.27 -13.00 10.73
CA GLU A 87 2.41 -13.85 11.92
C GLU A 87 2.98 -15.25 11.58
N GLY A 88 3.97 -15.30 10.69
CA GLY A 88 4.60 -16.54 10.23
C GLY A 88 3.78 -17.38 9.24
N THR A 89 2.56 -16.96 8.89
CA THR A 89 1.73 -17.61 7.88
C THR A 89 1.98 -16.98 6.51
N ALA A 90 2.35 -17.82 5.53
CA ALA A 90 2.46 -17.40 4.14
C ALA A 90 1.08 -17.30 3.49
N ILE A 91 0.77 -16.12 2.96
CA ILE A 91 -0.46 -15.80 2.24
C ILE A 91 -0.09 -15.47 0.81
N ALA A 92 -0.64 -16.22 -0.15
CA ALA A 92 -0.48 -15.91 -1.56
C ALA A 92 -1.21 -14.60 -1.88
N TYR A 93 -0.48 -13.63 -2.44
CA TYR A 93 -1.04 -12.37 -2.89
C TYR A 93 -1.31 -12.44 -4.38
N GLU A 94 -2.58 -12.30 -4.73
CA GLU A 94 -3.09 -12.15 -6.08
C GLU A 94 -4.17 -11.07 -6.10
N SER A 95 -4.51 -10.57 -7.29
CA SER A 95 -5.49 -9.49 -7.43
C SER A 95 -6.84 -9.85 -6.78
N GLY A 96 -7.31 -8.98 -5.88
CA GLY A 96 -8.54 -9.18 -5.10
C GLY A 96 -8.33 -9.75 -3.70
N VAL A 97 -7.12 -10.19 -3.34
CA VAL A 97 -6.77 -10.57 -1.97
C VAL A 97 -6.68 -9.33 -1.08
N ILE A 98 -7.23 -9.45 0.13
CA ILE A 98 -7.14 -8.42 1.18
C ILE A 98 -6.54 -9.05 2.42
N SER A 99 -5.52 -8.41 2.98
CA SER A 99 -4.99 -8.72 4.32
C SER A 99 -5.13 -7.53 5.25
N VAL A 100 -5.30 -7.81 6.54
CA VAL A 100 -5.42 -6.80 7.60
C VAL A 100 -4.45 -7.15 8.71
N PHE A 101 -3.71 -6.15 9.17
CA PHE A 101 -2.68 -6.27 10.19
C PHE A 101 -3.07 -5.36 11.34
N PRO A 102 -3.52 -5.91 12.48
CA PRO A 102 -3.63 -5.15 13.70
C PRO A 102 -2.29 -4.48 14.07
N ALA A 103 -2.35 -3.42 14.87
CA ALA A 103 -1.15 -2.79 15.40
C ALA A 103 -0.28 -3.80 16.17
N GLY A 104 1.03 -3.68 16.01
CA GLY A 104 2.02 -4.55 16.65
C GLY A 104 2.20 -5.91 15.98
N ILE A 105 1.65 -6.13 14.78
CA ILE A 105 1.84 -7.36 14.02
C ILE A 105 3.02 -7.23 13.05
N LEU A 106 4.00 -8.13 13.21
CA LEU A 106 5.16 -8.26 12.34
C LEU A 106 4.76 -8.91 11.02
N HIS A 107 5.16 -8.32 9.90
CA HIS A 107 4.85 -8.83 8.58
C HIS A 107 5.87 -8.40 7.52
N GLU A 108 5.90 -9.13 6.41
CA GLU A 108 6.68 -8.80 5.22
C GLU A 108 5.88 -9.10 3.95
N VAL A 109 6.27 -8.46 2.85
CA VAL A 109 5.66 -8.63 1.52
C VAL A 109 6.74 -8.78 0.48
N ASN A 110 6.69 -9.89 -0.26
CA ASN A 110 7.62 -10.24 -1.32
C ASN A 110 6.87 -10.25 -2.66
N ALA A 111 7.26 -9.37 -3.59
CA ALA A 111 6.67 -9.34 -4.92
C ALA A 111 7.22 -10.47 -5.79
N GLY A 112 6.37 -11.05 -6.64
CA GLY A 112 6.79 -12.03 -7.64
C GLY A 112 7.37 -11.37 -8.90
N GLU A 113 7.45 -12.14 -9.99
CA GLU A 113 8.12 -11.74 -11.23
C GLU A 113 7.40 -10.60 -11.99
N ASP A 114 6.10 -10.44 -11.77
CA ASP A 114 5.31 -9.37 -12.39
C ASP A 114 5.25 -8.08 -11.55
N GLY A 115 5.94 -8.08 -10.40
CA GLY A 115 5.76 -7.06 -9.37
C GLY A 115 4.42 -7.20 -8.63
N LEU A 116 4.20 -6.30 -7.68
CA LEU A 116 3.03 -6.32 -6.80
C LEU A 116 2.53 -4.91 -6.54
N TYR A 117 1.21 -4.73 -6.58
CA TYR A 117 0.59 -3.42 -6.48
C TYR A 117 -0.53 -3.44 -5.45
N LEU A 118 -0.42 -2.56 -4.46
CA LEU A 118 -1.30 -2.52 -3.31
C LEU A 118 -2.02 -1.19 -3.23
N PHE A 119 -3.27 -1.21 -2.78
CA PHE A 119 -3.85 -0.08 -2.07
C PHE A 119 -3.64 -0.36 -0.58
N ALA A 120 -2.84 0.48 0.09
CA ALA A 120 -2.56 0.35 1.51
C ALA A 120 -3.26 1.44 2.30
N LYS A 121 -3.72 1.12 3.51
CA LYS A 121 -4.32 2.09 4.42
C LYS A 121 -3.78 1.88 5.82
N PHE A 122 -3.63 2.99 6.54
CA PHE A 122 -3.19 2.99 7.94
C PHE A 122 -4.20 3.74 8.80
N MET A 123 -4.49 3.18 9.98
CA MET A 123 -5.32 3.80 11.01
C MET A 123 -4.68 3.60 12.40
N PRO A 124 -4.19 4.67 13.08
CA PRO A 124 -4.09 6.05 12.64
C PRO A 124 -3.18 6.24 11.41
N ALA A 125 -3.09 7.46 10.88
CA ALA A 125 -2.26 7.75 9.72
C ALA A 125 -0.78 7.36 9.95
N LEU A 126 -0.12 6.88 8.90
CA LEU A 126 1.33 6.70 8.88
C LEU A 126 1.99 8.07 8.61
N CYS A 127 3.00 8.39 9.42
CA CYS A 127 3.69 9.68 9.47
C CYS A 127 4.45 9.99 8.17
#